data_AF-A0AAP8NKP2-F1
#
_entry.id   AF-A0AAP8NKP2-F1
#
_cell.length_a   1.000
_cell.length_b   1.000
_cell.length_c   1.000
_cell.angle_alpha   90.00
_cell.angle_beta   90.00
_cell.angle_gamma   90.00
#
_symmetry.space_group_name_H-M   'P 1'
#
loop_
_entity.id
_entity.type
_entity.pdbx_description
1 polymer ?
#
loop_
_entity_poly.entity_id
_entity_poly.type
_entity_poly.pdbx_seq_one_letter_code
_entity_poly.pdbx_strand_id
1 'polypeptide(L)'
;MIGSQLPPIIKDDVDAMLFSGASYKDVQERLAEDGVTLSQEAIRRYYHSQILPARLARQNKTAEELNKISVDGVDEATMRAIRSAALDLAASPSCDPKALSILVNLILKAEQLEQDKRRLKMLEAKAAQADAARQVTQSTLTPEERDARMRSIFGC
;
A
#
# COMPACT_ATOMS: atom_id res chain seq x y z
N MET A 1 15.44 -29.33 -6.82
CA MET A 1 14.86 -28.15 -6.14
C MET A 1 15.49 -28.05 -4.76
N ILE A 2 15.97 -26.87 -4.35
CA ILE A 2 16.76 -26.68 -3.11
C ILE A 2 15.93 -26.94 -1.86
N GLY A 3 14.63 -26.62 -1.89
CA GLY A 3 13.71 -26.88 -0.77
C GLY A 3 13.46 -28.36 -0.45
N SER A 4 14.04 -29.29 -1.21
CA SER A 4 13.96 -30.75 -1.03
C SER A 4 15.26 -31.35 -0.48
N GLN A 5 16.36 -30.59 -0.41
CA GLN A 5 17.70 -31.08 -0.05
C GLN A 5 18.20 -30.57 1.31
N LEU A 6 17.49 -29.65 1.96
CA LEU A 6 17.84 -29.13 3.28
C LEU A 6 17.08 -29.91 4.38
N PRO A 7 17.74 -30.28 5.49
CA PRO A 7 17.07 -30.74 6.69
C PRO A 7 15.96 -29.76 7.12
N PRO A 8 14.82 -30.24 7.64
CA PRO A 8 13.67 -29.39 7.96
C PRO A 8 14.01 -28.22 8.89
N ILE A 9 14.86 -28.46 9.89
CA ILE A 9 15.30 -27.46 10.88
C ILE A 9 16.08 -26.31 10.21
N ILE A 10 17.02 -26.66 9.33
CA ILE A 10 17.84 -25.67 8.61
C ILE A 10 16.98 -24.87 7.62
N LYS A 11 15.99 -25.53 7.01
CA LYS A 11 15.04 -24.88 6.12
C LYS A 11 14.19 -23.83 6.84
N ASP A 12 13.67 -24.15 8.02
CA ASP A 12 12.84 -23.23 8.80
C ASP A 12 13.62 -21.96 9.22
N ASP A 13 14.88 -22.12 9.61
CA ASP A 13 15.77 -20.99 9.94
C ASP A 13 16.06 -20.11 8.72
N VAL A 14 16.38 -20.72 7.57
CA VAL A 14 16.62 -20.00 6.31
C VAL A 14 15.38 -19.27 5.83
N ASP A 15 14.21 -19.92 5.94
CA ASP A 15 12.93 -19.30 5.61
C ASP A 15 12.68 -18.08 6.51
N ALA A 16 12.92 -18.19 7.82
CA ALA A 16 12.76 -17.09 8.77
C ALA A 16 13.69 -15.91 8.44
N MET A 17 14.96 -16.16 8.11
CA MET A 17 15.91 -15.13 7.68
C MET A 17 15.49 -14.45 6.37
N LEU A 18 15.02 -15.23 5.39
CA LEU A 18 14.56 -14.68 4.12
C LEU A 18 13.24 -13.91 4.25
N PHE A 19 12.36 -14.30 5.18
CA PHE A 19 11.15 -13.56 5.51
C PHE A 19 11.44 -12.24 6.23
N SER A 20 12.46 -12.19 7.09
CA SER A 20 12.86 -10.97 7.81
C SER A 20 13.64 -9.98 6.94
N GLY A 21 14.11 -10.42 5.76
CA GLY A 21 14.84 -9.58 4.81
C GLY A 21 16.35 -9.60 4.99
N ALA A 22 16.90 -10.64 5.62
CA ALA A 22 18.35 -10.86 5.69
C ALA A 22 18.97 -10.92 4.29
N SER A 23 20.25 -10.53 4.18
CA SER A 23 20.93 -10.57 2.89
C SER A 23 21.22 -12.02 2.49
N TYR A 24 21.32 -12.28 1.18
CA TYR A 24 21.68 -13.62 0.69
C TYR A 24 23.06 -14.07 1.17
N LYS A 25 23.93 -13.12 1.50
CA LYS A 25 25.25 -13.39 2.07
C LYS A 25 25.14 -13.91 3.51
N ASP A 26 24.30 -13.28 4.34
CA ASP A 26 24.10 -13.71 5.74
C ASP A 26 23.47 -15.10 5.79
N VAL A 27 22.51 -15.38 4.90
CA VAL A 27 21.89 -16.70 4.77
C VAL A 27 22.91 -17.74 4.31
N GLN A 28 23.83 -17.37 3.41
CA GLN A 28 24.90 -18.25 2.95
C GLN A 28 25.91 -18.57 4.05
N GLU A 29 26.29 -17.58 4.87
CA GLU A 29 27.20 -17.75 6.01
C GLU A 29 26.58 -18.69 7.05
N ARG A 30 25.30 -18.52 7.40
CA ARG A 30 24.57 -19.42 8.30
C ARG A 30 24.50 -20.85 7.78
N LEU A 31 24.20 -21.03 6.49
CA LEU A 31 24.18 -22.35 5.86
C LEU A 31 25.56 -23.03 5.90
N ALA A 32 26.64 -22.26 5.77
CA ALA A 32 28.00 -22.77 5.83
C ALA A 32 28.37 -23.27 7.24
N GLU A 33 27.85 -22.66 8.31
CA GLU A 33 28.03 -23.14 9.69
C GLU A 33 27.46 -24.54 9.89
N ASP A 34 26.34 -24.84 9.21
CA ASP A 34 25.71 -26.17 9.25
C ASP A 34 26.31 -27.14 8.22
N GLY A 35 27.44 -26.77 7.58
CA GLY A 35 28.14 -27.59 6.60
C GLY A 35 27.51 -27.61 5.21
N VAL A 36 26.53 -26.74 4.93
CA VAL A 36 25.81 -26.67 3.66
C VAL A 36 26.39 -25.57 2.78
N THR A 37 27.00 -25.96 1.66
CA THR A 37 27.53 -25.01 0.67
C THR A 37 26.51 -24.77 -0.43
N LEU A 38 25.82 -23.62 -0.34
CA LEU A 38 24.92 -23.13 -1.39
C LEU A 38 25.45 -21.82 -1.98
N SER A 39 25.21 -21.59 -3.27
CA SER A 39 25.52 -20.32 -3.90
C SER A 39 24.43 -19.29 -3.61
N GLN A 40 24.78 -18.00 -3.61
CA GLN A 40 23.78 -16.93 -3.44
C GLN A 40 22.71 -16.95 -4.54
N GLU A 41 23.07 -17.38 -5.75
CA GLU A 41 22.12 -17.56 -6.85
C GLU A 41 21.11 -18.69 -6.57
N ALA A 42 21.54 -19.76 -5.90
CA ALA A 42 20.67 -20.84 -5.45
C ALA A 42 19.67 -20.32 -4.38
N ILE A 43 20.16 -19.56 -3.40
CA ILE A 43 19.33 -18.91 -2.36
C ILE A 43 18.35 -17.91 -2.99
N ARG A 44 18.79 -17.10 -3.95
CA ARG A 44 17.96 -16.15 -4.69
C ARG A 44 16.83 -16.84 -5.47
N ARG A 45 17.13 -17.94 -6.18
CA ARG A 45 16.10 -18.73 -6.88
C ARG A 45 15.09 -19.34 -5.90
N TYR A 46 15.55 -19.80 -4.74
CA TYR A 46 14.67 -20.29 -3.70
C TYR A 46 13.77 -19.17 -3.14
N TYR A 47 14.32 -17.98 -2.88
CA TYR A 47 13.56 -16.80 -2.48
C TYR A 47 12.46 -16.47 -3.48
N HIS A 48 12.77 -16.35 -4.77
CA HIS A 48 11.77 -15.99 -5.79
C HIS A 48 10.71 -17.07 -6.02
N SER A 49 11.04 -18.36 -5.82
CA SER A 49 10.11 -19.46 -6.09
C SER A 49 9.22 -19.83 -4.90
N GLN A 50 9.70 -19.69 -3.66
CA GLN A 50 8.94 -20.12 -2.47
C GLN A 50 8.64 -18.98 -1.50
N ILE A 51 9.64 -18.17 -1.14
CA ILE A 51 9.48 -17.14 -0.11
C ILE A 51 8.66 -15.96 -0.63
N LEU A 52 8.98 -15.45 -1.82
CA LEU A 52 8.34 -14.28 -2.39
C LEU A 52 6.84 -14.49 -2.64
N PRO A 53 6.38 -15.60 -3.26
CA PRO A 53 4.96 -15.88 -3.41
C PRO A 53 4.24 -16.01 -2.06
N ALA A 54 4.84 -16.69 -1.09
CA ALA A 54 4.25 -16.82 0.25
C ALA A 54 4.16 -15.47 0.98
N ARG A 55 5.18 -14.61 0.82
CA ARG A 55 5.21 -13.25 1.35
C ARG A 55 4.14 -12.38 0.71
N LEU A 56 4.00 -12.44 -0.62
CA LEU A 56 2.96 -11.72 -1.36
C LEU A 56 1.57 -12.20 -0.99
N ALA A 57 1.35 -13.51 -0.86
CA ALA A 57 0.08 -14.07 -0.42
C ALA A 57 -0.29 -13.62 1.00
N ARG A 58 0.68 -13.58 1.93
CA ARG A 58 0.48 -13.02 3.27
C ARG A 58 0.13 -11.53 3.22
N GLN A 59 0.86 -10.74 2.43
CA GLN A 59 0.58 -9.31 2.27
C GLN A 59 -0.80 -9.06 1.66
N ASN A 60 -1.18 -9.82 0.63
CA ASN A 60 -2.50 -9.72 -0.01
C ASN A 60 -3.63 -10.10 0.94
N LYS A 61 -3.46 -11.17 1.73
CA LYS A 61 -4.43 -11.54 2.77
C LYS A 61 -4.58 -10.44 3.82
N THR A 62 -3.46 -9.88 4.28
CA THR A 62 -3.50 -8.73 5.21
C THR A 62 -4.19 -7.54 4.57
N ALA A 63 -3.90 -7.22 3.30
CA ALA A 63 -4.56 -6.12 2.57
C ALA A 63 -6.07 -6.36 2.39
N GLU A 64 -6.50 -7.59 2.13
CA GLU A 64 -7.92 -7.98 2.06
C GLU A 64 -8.63 -7.83 3.41
N GLU A 65 -8.00 -8.26 4.50
CA GLU A 65 -8.53 -8.08 5.85
C GLU A 65 -8.61 -6.60 6.25
N LEU A 66 -7.60 -5.81 5.86
CA LEU A 66 -7.59 -4.35 6.07
C LEU A 66 -8.60 -3.62 5.19
N ASN A 67 -8.90 -4.12 3.99
CA ASN A 67 -9.94 -3.57 3.14
C ASN A 67 -11.34 -3.67 3.79
N LYS A 68 -11.56 -4.65 4.67
CA LYS A 68 -12.81 -4.80 5.44
C LYS A 68 -12.95 -3.78 6.58
N ILE A 69 -11.88 -3.11 7.01
CA ILE A 69 -11.95 -2.09 8.06
C ILE A 69 -12.52 -0.81 7.45
N SER A 70 -13.78 -0.49 7.76
CA SER A 70 -14.38 0.78 7.36
C SER A 70 -13.81 1.92 8.22
N VAL A 71 -13.42 3.01 7.57
CA VAL A 71 -13.07 4.29 8.22
C VAL A 71 -14.19 5.32 8.06
N ASP A 72 -15.34 4.90 7.52
CA ASP A 72 -16.46 5.79 7.27
C ASP A 72 -17.12 6.18 8.61
N GLY A 73 -17.22 7.48 8.85
CA GLY A 73 -17.72 8.04 10.13
C GLY A 73 -16.68 8.16 11.25
N VAL A 74 -15.40 7.86 11.01
CA VAL A 74 -14.33 8.13 11.99
C VAL A 74 -14.01 9.62 11.98
N ASP A 75 -14.29 10.31 13.09
CA ASP A 75 -14.02 11.74 13.22
C ASP A 75 -12.53 12.04 13.49
N GLU A 76 -12.15 13.32 13.37
CA GLU A 76 -10.77 13.76 13.57
C GLU A 76 -10.25 13.48 14.98
N ALA A 77 -11.13 13.48 15.99
CA ALA A 77 -10.76 13.15 17.37
C ALA A 77 -10.33 11.68 17.49
N THR A 78 -11.08 10.78 16.85
CA THR A 78 -10.78 9.35 16.82
C THR A 78 -9.54 9.07 15.98
N MET A 79 -9.37 9.73 14.83
CA MET A 79 -8.15 9.61 14.03
C MET A 79 -6.91 10.11 14.80
N ARG A 80 -7.05 11.18 15.59
CA ARG A 80 -5.98 11.66 16.45
C ARG A 80 -5.63 10.65 17.54
N ALA A 81 -6.62 10.02 18.16
CA ALA A 81 -6.41 8.97 19.15
C ALA A 81 -5.70 7.73 18.54
N ILE A 82 -6.08 7.33 17.32
CA ILE A 82 -5.43 6.23 16.59
C ILE A 82 -3.96 6.58 16.28
N ARG A 83 -3.67 7.80 15.83
CA ARG A 83 -2.29 8.27 15.61
C ARG A 83 -1.46 8.26 16.88
N SER A 84 -2.02 8.73 17.99
CA SER A 84 -1.36 8.67 19.30
C SER A 84 -1.08 7.23 19.73
N ALA A 85 -2.09 6.34 19.64
CA ALA A 85 -1.92 4.93 19.99
C ALA A 85 -0.88 4.21 19.11
N ALA A 86 -0.82 4.53 17.81
CA ALA A 86 0.20 4.00 16.92
C ALA A 86 1.61 4.46 17.35
N LEU A 87 1.74 5.73 17.73
CA LEU A 87 3.01 6.31 18.14
C LEU A 87 3.49 5.74 19.49
N ASP A 88 2.59 5.62 20.45
CA ASP A 88 2.86 5.03 21.76
C ASP A 88 3.25 3.56 21.64
N LEU A 89 2.56 2.80 20.77
CA LEU A 89 2.89 1.41 20.49
C LEU A 89 4.25 1.27 19.80
N ALA A 90 4.58 2.16 18.87
CA ALA A 90 5.88 2.18 18.20
C ALA A 90 7.03 2.55 19.17
N ALA A 91 6.76 3.40 20.16
CA ALA A 91 7.71 3.78 21.20
C ALA A 91 7.86 2.72 22.31
N SER A 92 6.96 1.73 22.37
CA SER A 92 7.00 0.68 23.38
C SER A 92 8.15 -0.29 23.12
N PRO A 93 8.94 -0.64 24.16
CA PRO A 93 9.97 -1.67 24.06
C PRO A 93 9.40 -3.09 23.79
N SER A 94 8.08 -3.26 23.91
CA SER A 94 7.35 -4.50 23.62
C SER A 94 6.40 -4.35 22.42
N CYS A 95 6.72 -3.44 21.49
CA CYS A 95 5.94 -3.19 20.29
C CYS A 95 5.49 -4.49 19.61
N ASP A 96 4.18 -4.73 19.55
CA ASP A 96 3.60 -5.78 18.72
C ASP A 96 3.55 -5.27 17.27
N PRO A 97 4.37 -5.82 16.35
CA PRO A 97 4.43 -5.36 14.97
C PRO A 97 3.09 -5.52 14.24
N LYS A 98 2.26 -6.49 14.64
CA LYS A 98 0.94 -6.69 14.02
C LYS A 98 -0.03 -5.59 14.43
N ALA A 99 -0.14 -5.30 15.71
CA ALA A 99 -0.98 -4.21 16.21
C ALA A 99 -0.54 -2.86 15.65
N LEU A 100 0.77 -2.60 15.55
CA LEU A 100 1.28 -1.37 14.94
C LEU A 100 0.92 -1.28 13.46
N SER A 101 1.07 -2.37 12.72
CA SER A 101 0.71 -2.42 11.31
C SER A 101 -0.78 -2.12 11.09
N ILE A 102 -1.67 -2.63 11.94
CA ILE A 102 -3.11 -2.35 11.86
C ILE A 102 -3.39 -0.85 12.04
N LEU A 103 -2.82 -0.23 13.07
CA LEU A 103 -3.04 1.19 13.38
C LEU A 103 -2.49 2.11 12.29
N VAL A 104 -1.27 1.85 11.80
CA VAL A 104 -0.65 2.64 10.72
C VAL A 104 -1.44 2.51 9.42
N ASN A 105 -1.89 1.31 9.08
CA ASN A 105 -2.69 1.11 7.86
C ASN A 105 -4.07 1.81 7.94
N LEU A 106 -4.68 1.86 9.13
CA LEU A 106 -5.90 2.63 9.37
C LEU A 106 -5.69 4.13 9.07
N ILE A 107 -4.55 4.68 9.49
CA ILE A 107 -4.16 6.07 9.21
C ILE A 107 -4.00 6.31 7.71
N LEU A 108 -3.24 5.45 7.03
CA LEU A 108 -3.02 5.55 5.59
C LEU A 108 -4.34 5.44 4.79
N LYS A 109 -5.25 4.55 5.21
CA LYS A 109 -6.55 4.38 4.54
C LYS A 109 -7.44 5.60 4.70
N ALA A 110 -7.45 6.23 5.87
CA ALA A 110 -8.18 7.47 6.10
C ALA A 110 -7.64 8.64 5.24
N GLU A 111 -6.31 8.77 5.14
CA GLU A 111 -5.68 9.78 4.29
C GLU A 111 -5.97 9.55 2.80
N GLN A 112 -5.92 8.29 2.36
CA GLN A 112 -6.28 7.91 1.00
C GLN A 112 -7.73 8.25 0.67
N LEU A 113 -8.66 7.96 1.59
CA LEU A 113 -10.08 8.32 1.42
C LEU A 113 -10.28 9.83 1.27
N GLU A 114 -9.59 10.65 2.07
CA GLU A 114 -9.65 12.10 1.95
C GLU A 114 -9.06 12.61 0.63
N GLN A 115 -7.97 12.01 0.15
CA GLN A 115 -7.42 12.32 -1.17
C GLN A 115 -8.41 11.96 -2.29
N ASP A 116 -9.07 10.81 -2.19
CA ASP A 116 -10.02 10.36 -3.19
C ASP A 116 -11.30 11.20 -3.20
N LYS A 117 -11.81 11.63 -2.03
CA LYS A 117 -12.89 12.62 -1.94
C LYS A 117 -12.51 13.94 -2.63
N ARG A 118 -11.28 14.43 -2.45
CA ARG A 118 -10.79 15.65 -3.12
C ARG A 118 -10.69 15.46 -4.63
N ARG A 119 -10.19 14.31 -5.08
CA ARG A 119 -10.13 13.95 -6.50
C ARG A 119 -11.52 13.89 -7.12
N LEU A 120 -12.47 13.25 -6.45
CA LEU A 120 -13.87 13.17 -6.88
C LEU A 120 -14.47 14.57 -7.02
N LYS A 121 -14.33 15.44 -6.02
CA LYS A 121 -14.80 16.84 -6.12
C LYS A 121 -14.21 17.60 -7.31
N MET A 122 -12.92 17.42 -7.60
CA MET A 122 -12.30 18.03 -8.78
C MET A 122 -12.84 17.45 -10.09
N LEU A 123 -13.08 16.14 -10.15
CA LEU A 123 -13.66 15.49 -11.31
C LEU A 123 -15.10 15.91 -11.55
N GLU A 124 -15.92 16.03 -10.49
CA GLU A 124 -17.27 16.57 -10.54
C GLU A 124 -17.28 18.02 -11.03
N ALA A 125 -16.38 18.86 -10.53
CA ALA A 125 -16.23 20.24 -11.00
C ALA A 125 -15.84 20.32 -12.49
N LYS A 126 -14.91 19.46 -12.92
CA LYS A 126 -14.52 19.36 -14.34
C LYS A 126 -15.66 18.86 -15.22
N ALA A 127 -16.43 17.88 -14.76
CA ALA A 127 -17.61 17.39 -15.47
C ALA A 127 -18.66 18.49 -15.61
N ALA A 128 -18.95 19.23 -14.53
CA ALA A 128 -19.86 20.37 -14.55
C ALA A 128 -19.41 21.48 -15.53
N GLN A 129 -18.11 21.79 -15.57
CA GLN A 129 -17.54 22.73 -16.55
C GLN A 129 -17.69 22.22 -17.99
N ALA A 130 -17.43 20.92 -18.23
CA ALA A 130 -17.58 20.32 -19.54
C ALA A 130 -19.04 20.31 -20.03
N ASP A 131 -20.00 20.04 -19.14
CA ASP A 131 -21.42 20.08 -19.47
C ASP A 131 -21.92 21.51 -19.70
N ALA A 132 -21.45 22.49 -18.91
CA ALA A 132 -21.71 23.90 -19.17
C ALA A 132 -21.15 24.34 -20.54
N ALA A 133 -19.95 23.90 -20.91
CA ALA A 133 -19.35 24.19 -22.21
C ALA A 133 -20.13 23.53 -23.37
N ARG A 134 -20.63 22.31 -23.18
CA ARG A 134 -21.52 21.62 -24.14
C ARG A 134 -22.84 22.37 -24.33
N GLN A 135 -23.44 22.89 -23.26
CA GLN A 135 -24.66 23.69 -23.37
C GLN A 135 -24.42 24.99 -24.13
N VAL A 136 -23.32 25.69 -23.86
CA VAL A 136 -22.94 26.94 -24.56
C VAL A 136 -22.66 26.70 -26.05
N THR A 137 -22.02 25.58 -26.40
CA THR A 137 -21.76 25.23 -27.81
C THR A 137 -23.01 24.79 -28.57
N GLN A 138 -23.97 24.15 -27.90
CA GLN A 138 -25.27 23.76 -28.49
C GLN A 138 -26.30 24.91 -28.54
N SER A 139 -25.99 26.05 -27.90
CA SER A 139 -26.87 27.22 -27.89
C SER A 139 -26.82 27.98 -29.23
N THR A 140 -27.96 28.56 -29.63
CA THR A 140 -28.12 29.50 -30.76
C THR A 140 -27.49 30.89 -30.51
N LEU A 141 -26.46 30.96 -29.66
CA LEU A 141 -25.71 32.19 -29.39
C LEU A 141 -24.83 32.55 -30.58
N THR A 142 -24.62 33.84 -30.77
CA THR A 142 -23.66 34.34 -31.75
C THR A 142 -22.23 33.90 -31.36
N PRO A 143 -21.29 33.78 -32.32
CA PRO A 143 -19.93 33.32 -32.06
C PRO A 143 -19.21 34.12 -30.96
N GLU A 144 -19.42 35.44 -30.92
CA GLU A 144 -18.81 36.33 -29.93
C GLU A 144 -19.37 36.12 -28.51
N GLU A 145 -20.68 35.91 -28.38
CA GLU A 145 -21.32 35.61 -27.09
C GLU A 145 -20.96 34.22 -26.58
N ARG A 146 -20.80 33.25 -27.49
CA ARG A 146 -20.34 31.89 -27.17
C ARG A 146 -18.93 31.92 -26.57
N ASP A 147 -18.02 32.69 -27.17
CA ASP A 147 -16.63 32.81 -26.71
C ASP A 147 -16.52 33.55 -25.37
N ALA A 148 -17.32 34.61 -25.16
CA ALA A 148 -17.38 35.31 -23.88
C ALA A 148 -17.90 34.39 -22.76
N ARG A 149 -18.92 33.57 -23.05
CA ARG A 149 -19.52 32.64 -22.09
C ARG A 149 -18.61 31.44 -21.83
N MET A 150 -17.85 30.97 -22.83
CA MET A 150 -16.82 29.94 -22.67
C MET A 150 -15.68 30.41 -21.76
N ARG A 151 -15.20 31.65 -21.94
CA ARG A 151 -14.19 32.27 -21.06
C ARG A 151 -14.67 32.37 -19.61
N SER A 152 -15.95 32.67 -19.38
CA SER A 152 -16.53 32.72 -18.03
C SER A 152 -16.60 31.36 -17.31
N ILE A 153 -16.72 30.25 -18.05
CA ILE A 153 -16.80 28.89 -17.49
C ILE A 153 -15.42 28.39 -17.05
N PHE A 154 -14.37 28.74 -17.80
CA PHE A 154 -13.01 28.28 -17.55
C PHE A 154 -12.12 29.32 -16.83
N GLY A 155 -12.60 30.55 -16.63
CA GLY A 155 -11.93 31.59 -15.86
C GLY A 155 -10.68 32.17 -16.54
N CYS A 156 -10.69 32.30 -17.87
CA CYS A 156 -9.63 32.92 -18.66
C CYS A 156 -9.98 34.36 -19.09
#